data_AF-A0A8J7NK44-F1
#
_entry.id   AF-A0A8J7NK44-F1
#
_cell.length_a   1.000
_cell.length_b   1.000
_cell.length_c   1.000
_cell.angle_alpha   90.00
_cell.angle_beta   90.00
_cell.angle_gamma   90.00
#
_symmetry.space_group_name_H-M   'P 1'
#
loop_
_entity.id
_entity.type
_entity.pdbx_description
1 polymer ?
#
loop_
_entity_poly.entity_id
_entity_poly.type
_entity_poly.pdbx_seq_one_letter_code
_entity_poly.pdbx_strand_id
1 'polypeptide(L)'
;MDTDKIKIFGSRVRVDSTAKVAEIELAEKEKMKEKVERILKHGINCFINRQLIYNYPEQLFGSAGVMAIEHADFVGVERLALVTGGEIASTFDHPELVKLGHCKLIEEVMIGEDKMIHFSGVAMGEACTIVLRGATQQILDEAERSLHDALCVLAQTVKETRTVYGGGCSEMLMAKAVTDLANRTPGKESVAMESFAKALRMLPTIIADNAGYDSTDLVAQLRAAHMEGKTTFGLDMSNGAIGDMAALGVTESFQVKRQVLLSAAEAAEVILRVDSIIKAAPRKRVPDHHPC
;
A
#
# COMPACT_ATOMS: atom_id res chain seq x y z
N MET A 1 15.25 14.35 18.09
CA MET A 1 15.43 15.23 19.29
C MET A 1 15.39 14.51 20.65
N ASP A 2 15.10 13.22 20.74
CA ASP A 2 14.83 12.48 21.99
C ASP A 2 15.99 11.54 22.41
N THR A 3 17.12 11.56 21.69
CA THR A 3 18.36 10.90 22.11
C THR A 3 19.14 11.73 23.15
N ASP A 4 18.82 13.01 23.30
CA ASP A 4 19.45 13.94 24.25
C ASP A 4 18.53 14.49 25.33
N LYS A 5 17.23 14.21 25.25
CA LYS A 5 16.59 13.82 26.50
C LYS A 5 17.33 12.57 26.90
N ILE A 6 18.21 12.73 27.87
CA ILE A 6 18.59 11.60 28.68
C ILE A 6 17.22 11.07 29.16
N LYS A 7 16.69 10.01 28.53
CA LYS A 7 15.65 9.18 29.14
C LYS A 7 16.36 8.43 30.24
N ILE A 8 16.77 9.19 31.24
CA ILE A 8 17.20 8.70 32.52
C ILE A 8 15.92 8.30 33.24
N PHE A 9 15.39 7.16 32.82
CA PHE A 9 14.78 6.25 33.76
C PHE A 9 15.88 5.86 34.78
N GLY A 10 16.25 6.76 35.69
CA GLY A 10 17.29 6.49 36.70
C GLY A 10 18.03 7.67 37.32
N SER A 11 18.41 8.71 36.56
CA SER A 11 19.25 9.79 37.12
C SER A 11 18.42 10.87 37.80
N ARG A 12 18.40 10.77 39.13
CA ARG A 12 17.98 11.86 40.02
C ARG A 12 19.19 12.74 40.30
N VAL A 13 19.12 14.01 39.92
CA VAL A 13 20.14 14.98 40.32
C VAL A 13 19.81 15.46 41.73
N ARG A 14 20.66 15.13 42.70
CA ARG A 14 20.54 15.63 44.07
C ARG A 14 21.34 16.92 44.19
N VAL A 15 20.67 17.98 44.61
CA VAL A 15 21.26 19.31 44.82
C VAL A 15 21.15 19.71 46.27
N ASP A 16 22.18 20.40 46.78
CA ASP A 16 22.24 20.85 48.17
C ASP A 16 21.61 22.25 48.38
N SER A 17 21.34 22.98 47.30
CA SER A 17 20.80 24.34 47.35
C SER A 17 19.94 24.68 46.13
N THR A 18 19.04 25.66 46.28
CA THR A 18 18.18 26.16 45.19
C THR A 18 18.98 26.85 44.09
N ALA A 19 20.12 27.47 44.41
CA ALA A 19 21.02 28.06 43.44
C ALA A 19 21.56 27.03 42.44
N LYS A 20 21.96 25.84 42.92
CA LYS A 20 22.41 24.74 42.05
C LYS A 20 21.30 24.21 41.13
N VAL A 21 20.03 24.30 41.53
CA VAL A 21 18.89 23.94 40.65
C VAL A 21 18.81 24.89 39.47
N ALA A 22 18.95 26.21 39.71
CA ALA A 22 18.93 27.21 38.65
C ALA A 22 20.11 27.05 37.69
N GLU A 23 21.29 26.71 38.20
CA GLU A 23 22.47 26.39 37.37
C GLU A 23 22.23 25.18 36.46
N ILE A 24 21.58 24.12 36.96
CA ILE A 24 21.24 22.94 36.16
C ILE A 24 20.21 23.27 35.08
N GLU A 25 19.18 24.06 35.42
CA GLU A 25 18.17 24.49 34.43
C GLU A 25 18.81 25.31 33.30
N LEU A 26 19.76 26.19 33.64
CA LEU A 26 20.57 26.92 32.67
C LEU A 26 21.43 25.97 31.81
N ALA A 27 22.10 25.00 32.43
CA ALA A 27 22.92 24.03 31.72
C ALA A 27 22.09 23.17 30.73
N GLU A 28 20.85 22.80 31.08
CA GLU A 28 19.95 22.10 30.15
C GLU A 28 19.57 22.98 28.94
N LYS A 29 19.28 24.27 29.16
CA LYS A 29 19.00 25.23 28.09
C LYS A 29 20.22 25.45 27.19
N GLU A 30 21.42 25.56 27.76
CA GLU A 30 22.66 25.67 27.01
C GLU A 30 22.92 24.43 26.16
N LYS A 31 22.73 23.21 26.71
CA LYS A 31 22.87 21.97 25.95
C LYS A 31 21.90 21.92 24.76
N MET A 32 20.66 22.38 24.93
CA MET A 32 19.71 22.49 23.83
C MET A 32 20.15 23.49 22.76
N LYS A 33 20.64 24.66 23.20
CA LYS A 33 21.15 25.71 22.31
C LYS A 33 22.36 25.22 21.50
N GLU A 34 23.35 24.60 22.14
CA GLU A 34 24.51 24.02 21.46
C GLU A 34 24.10 23.00 20.39
N LYS A 35 23.08 22.17 20.67
CA LYS A 35 22.59 21.20 19.70
C LYS A 35 21.92 21.86 18.50
N VAL A 36 21.13 22.91 18.71
CA VAL A 36 20.56 23.70 17.62
C VAL A 36 21.66 24.36 16.80
N GLU A 37 22.67 24.94 17.44
CA GLU A 37 23.83 25.52 16.75
C GLU A 37 24.58 24.48 15.92
N ARG A 38 24.75 23.25 16.42
CA ARG A 38 25.32 22.15 15.62
C ARG A 38 24.49 21.85 14.38
N ILE A 39 23.16 21.87 14.46
CA ILE A 39 22.26 21.68 13.31
C ILE A 39 22.37 22.86 12.33
N LEU A 40 22.42 24.10 12.83
CA LEU A 40 22.56 25.30 11.99
C LEU A 40 23.87 25.33 11.21
N LYS A 41 24.96 24.72 11.73
CA LYS A 41 26.23 24.58 11.00
C LYS A 41 26.12 23.78 9.70
N HIS A 42 25.06 22.98 9.51
CA HIS A 42 24.81 22.27 8.25
C HIS A 42 24.33 23.21 7.12
N GLY A 43 23.97 24.47 7.42
CA GLY A 43 23.56 25.44 6.40
C GLY A 43 22.18 25.15 5.78
N ILE A 44 21.27 24.58 6.56
CA ILE A 44 19.92 24.20 6.12
C ILE A 44 18.93 25.37 6.24
N ASN A 45 17.92 25.40 5.37
CA ASN A 45 16.80 26.35 5.41
C ASN A 45 15.52 25.75 6.02
N CYS A 46 15.37 24.42 5.99
CA CYS A 46 14.25 23.69 6.56
C CYS A 46 14.78 22.50 7.35
N PHE A 47 14.32 22.35 8.58
CA PHE A 47 14.65 21.26 9.48
C PHE A 47 13.38 20.45 9.77
N ILE A 48 13.36 19.19 9.36
CA ILE A 48 12.23 18.27 9.56
C ILE A 48 12.64 17.23 10.59
N ASN A 49 11.87 17.10 11.66
CA ASN A 49 12.14 16.14 12.73
C ASN A 49 10.97 15.19 12.91
N ARG A 50 11.30 13.91 13.09
CA ARG A 50 10.31 12.88 13.44
C ARG A 50 9.62 13.15 14.77
N GLN A 51 10.37 13.74 15.70
CA GLN A 51 9.92 14.00 17.05
C GLN A 51 9.44 15.45 17.20
N LEU A 52 8.75 15.71 18.30
CA LEU A 52 8.38 17.06 18.70
C LEU A 52 9.63 17.92 18.91
N ILE A 53 9.51 19.19 18.56
CA ILE A 53 10.48 20.25 18.77
C ILE A 53 9.89 21.18 19.84
N TYR A 54 10.61 21.37 20.94
CA TYR A 54 10.14 22.25 22.02
C TYR A 54 10.21 23.72 21.59
N ASN A 55 9.35 24.56 22.19
CA ASN A 55 9.25 25.99 21.89
C ASN A 55 10.59 26.74 21.93
N TYR A 56 11.49 26.37 22.86
CA TYR A 56 12.80 27.04 22.97
C TYR A 56 13.71 26.75 21.75
N PRO A 57 13.98 25.47 21.40
CA PRO A 57 14.62 25.14 20.12
C PRO A 57 13.92 25.71 18.88
N GLU A 58 12.59 25.69 18.84
CA GLU A 58 11.80 26.24 17.71
C GLU A 58 12.06 27.75 17.53
N GLN A 59 12.06 28.50 18.64
CA GLN A 59 12.40 29.93 18.63
C GLN A 59 13.83 30.18 18.13
N LEU A 60 14.79 29.31 18.48
CA LEU A 60 16.17 29.42 18.01
C LEU A 60 16.26 29.18 16.48
N PHE A 61 15.55 28.19 15.96
CA PHE A 61 15.46 27.95 14.51
C PHE A 61 14.81 29.14 13.78
N GLY A 62 13.69 29.65 14.30
CA GLY A 62 13.01 30.82 13.73
C GLY A 62 13.87 32.07 13.73
N SER A 63 14.62 32.31 14.81
CA SER A 63 15.57 33.44 14.91
C SER A 63 16.73 33.32 13.91
N ALA A 64 17.11 32.10 13.53
CA ALA A 64 18.12 31.82 12.52
C ALA A 64 17.55 31.78 11.08
N GLY A 65 16.24 31.98 10.90
CA GLY A 65 15.57 31.92 9.59
C GLY A 65 15.38 30.49 9.05
N VAL A 66 15.44 29.47 9.90
CA VAL A 66 15.23 28.06 9.52
C VAL A 66 13.81 27.64 9.87
N MET A 67 13.07 27.11 8.89
CA MET A 67 11.73 26.55 9.12
C MET A 67 11.83 25.21 9.82
N ALA A 68 11.17 25.06 10.97
CA ALA A 68 11.13 23.80 11.72
C ALA A 68 9.78 23.09 11.47
N ILE A 69 9.82 21.87 10.96
CA ILE A 69 8.65 20.99 10.82
C ILE A 69 8.82 19.85 11.82
N GLU A 70 7.92 19.78 12.79
CA GLU A 70 7.94 18.76 13.83
C GLU A 70 6.95 17.63 13.58
N HIS A 71 7.10 16.56 14.35
CA HIS A 71 6.16 15.44 14.41
C HIS A 71 5.83 14.78 13.05
N ALA A 72 6.81 14.71 12.15
CA ALA A 72 6.66 13.91 10.94
C ALA A 72 6.70 12.41 11.32
N ASP A 73 5.67 11.65 10.94
CA ASP A 73 5.66 10.21 11.19
C ASP A 73 6.86 9.50 10.57
N PHE A 74 7.18 8.31 11.08
CA PHE A 74 8.30 7.50 10.58
C PHE A 74 8.24 7.32 9.05
N VAL A 75 7.07 6.91 8.54
CA VAL A 75 6.81 6.75 7.11
C VAL A 75 6.90 8.09 6.36
N GLY A 76 6.49 9.20 7.01
CA GLY A 76 6.59 10.54 6.44
C GLY A 76 8.03 10.96 6.20
N VAL A 77 8.92 10.75 7.19
CA VAL A 77 10.34 11.07 7.07
C VAL A 77 11.04 10.19 6.03
N GLU A 78 10.72 8.89 5.97
CA GLU A 78 11.25 8.00 4.92
C GLU A 78 10.84 8.46 3.52
N ARG A 79 9.57 8.82 3.32
CA ARG A 79 9.10 9.37 2.04
C ARG A 79 9.80 10.67 1.68
N LEU A 80 9.99 11.57 2.65
CA LEU A 80 10.72 12.83 2.44
C LEU A 80 12.18 12.57 2.05
N ALA A 81 12.85 11.60 2.67
CA ALA A 81 14.21 11.19 2.31
C ALA A 81 14.28 10.69 0.86
N LEU A 82 13.35 9.82 0.45
CA LEU A 82 13.25 9.30 -0.92
C LEU A 82 12.94 10.39 -1.96
N VAL A 83 12.12 11.37 -1.60
CA VAL A 83 11.70 12.46 -2.50
C VAL A 83 12.81 13.50 -2.66
N THR A 84 13.36 13.98 -1.55
CA THR A 84 14.38 15.04 -1.51
C THR A 84 15.79 14.51 -1.77
N GLY A 85 16.00 13.20 -1.66
CA GLY A 85 17.28 12.52 -1.81
C GLY A 85 18.22 12.65 -0.61
N GLY A 86 17.74 13.19 0.51
CA GLY A 86 18.48 13.34 1.76
C GLY A 86 18.48 12.08 2.62
N GLU A 87 19.36 12.04 3.62
CA GLU A 87 19.48 10.95 4.58
C GLU A 87 18.87 11.31 5.95
N ILE A 88 18.29 10.30 6.63
CA ILE A 88 17.76 10.47 7.98
C ILE A 88 18.92 10.47 8.99
N ALA A 89 19.37 11.66 9.39
CA ALA A 89 20.43 11.82 10.37
C ALA A 89 19.91 11.83 11.82
N SER A 90 20.63 11.14 12.72
CA SER A 90 20.38 11.19 14.18
C SER A 90 21.48 11.93 14.95
N THR A 91 22.65 12.10 14.33
CA THR A 91 23.84 12.76 14.90
C THR A 91 24.19 13.95 14.02
N PHE A 92 24.55 15.08 14.64
CA PHE A 92 24.74 16.36 13.93
C PHE A 92 26.15 16.95 14.08
N ASP A 93 27.10 16.18 14.63
CA ASP A 93 28.45 16.67 14.93
C ASP A 93 29.33 16.86 13.69
N HIS A 94 29.08 16.08 12.63
CA HIS A 94 29.86 16.05 11.39
C HIS A 94 28.98 16.38 10.17
N PRO A 95 28.92 17.66 9.73
CA PRO A 95 28.15 18.07 8.56
C PRO A 95 28.57 17.39 7.25
N GLU A 96 29.85 17.09 7.11
CA GLU A 96 30.44 16.47 5.91
C GLU A 96 29.94 15.05 5.63
N LEU A 97 29.41 14.34 6.63
CA LEU A 97 28.96 12.95 6.49
C LEU A 97 27.47 12.84 6.15
N VAL A 98 26.70 13.92 6.22
CA VAL A 98 25.25 13.87 6.06
C VAL A 98 24.85 14.36 4.67
N LYS A 99 24.15 13.51 3.92
CA LYS A 99 23.56 13.92 2.64
C LYS A 99 22.29 14.73 2.89
N LEU A 100 22.33 16.02 2.55
CA LEU A 100 21.16 16.91 2.66
C LEU A 100 20.19 16.69 1.50
N GLY A 101 18.90 16.80 1.79
CA GLY A 101 17.83 16.75 0.80
C GLY A 101 17.58 18.11 0.16
N HIS A 102 17.17 18.10 -1.12
CA HIS A 102 16.88 19.33 -1.86
C HIS A 102 15.50 19.28 -2.53
N CYS A 103 14.81 20.42 -2.53
CA CYS A 103 13.58 20.68 -3.29
C CYS A 103 13.57 22.14 -3.76
N LYS A 104 12.78 22.44 -4.81
CA LYS A 104 12.71 23.81 -5.38
C LYS A 104 11.83 24.74 -4.55
N LEU A 105 10.71 24.24 -4.03
CA LEU A 105 9.72 25.06 -3.32
C LEU A 105 9.08 24.23 -2.21
N ILE A 106 8.96 24.84 -1.03
CA ILE A 106 8.16 24.35 0.10
C ILE A 106 7.12 25.41 0.37
N GLU A 107 5.86 25.05 0.25
CA GLU A 107 4.73 25.96 0.46
C GLU A 107 3.65 25.29 1.32
N GLU A 108 2.93 26.09 2.10
CA GLU A 108 1.75 25.64 2.83
C GLU A 108 0.51 25.84 1.94
N VAL A 109 -0.17 24.74 1.61
CA VAL A 109 -1.39 24.73 0.80
C VAL A 109 -2.59 24.33 1.66
N MET A 110 -3.72 24.98 1.45
CA MET A 110 -4.98 24.59 2.08
C MET A 110 -5.75 23.64 1.17
N ILE A 111 -6.02 22.44 1.64
CA ILE A 111 -6.78 21.42 0.91
C ILE A 111 -8.06 21.13 1.69
N GLY A 112 -9.17 21.76 1.29
CA GLY A 112 -10.41 21.72 2.07
C GLY A 112 -10.29 22.64 3.28
N GLU A 113 -10.37 22.06 4.48
CA GLU A 113 -10.22 22.79 5.74
C GLU A 113 -8.85 22.57 6.39
N ASP A 114 -8.06 21.61 5.88
CA ASP A 114 -6.76 21.24 6.43
C ASP A 114 -5.61 21.96 5.71
N LYS A 115 -4.58 22.30 6.49
CA LYS A 115 -3.32 22.85 5.99
C LYS A 115 -2.32 21.72 5.78
N MET A 116 -1.70 21.69 4.60
CA MET A 116 -0.69 20.71 4.24
C MET A 116 0.55 21.40 3.70
N ILE A 117 1.73 20.80 3.90
CA ILE A 117 3.00 21.31 3.37
C ILE A 117 3.30 20.59 2.06
N HIS A 118 3.35 21.33 0.97
CA HIS A 118 3.60 20.83 -0.37
C HIS A 118 5.06 21.05 -0.77
N PHE A 119 5.75 19.96 -1.11
CA PHE A 119 7.14 19.97 -1.58
C PHE A 119 7.16 19.84 -3.10
N SER A 120 7.57 20.90 -3.78
CA SER A 120 7.61 21.00 -5.25
C SER A 120 9.04 20.97 -5.79
N GLY A 121 9.22 20.35 -6.97
CA GLY A 121 10.50 20.29 -7.67
C GLY A 121 11.54 19.48 -6.90
N VAL A 122 11.22 18.22 -6.66
CA VAL A 122 12.00 17.28 -5.84
C VAL A 122 13.09 16.59 -6.65
N ALA A 123 14.17 16.14 -5.98
CA ALA A 123 15.37 15.66 -6.66
C ALA A 123 15.27 14.22 -7.21
N MET A 124 14.79 13.25 -6.41
CA MET A 124 14.77 11.83 -6.80
C MET A 124 13.35 11.29 -7.08
N GLY A 125 12.28 11.91 -6.54
CA GLY A 125 10.90 11.62 -6.94
C GLY A 125 10.44 10.17 -6.73
N GLU A 126 11.12 9.40 -5.87
CA GLU A 126 10.86 7.96 -5.66
C GLU A 126 9.66 7.66 -4.76
N ALA A 127 9.09 8.68 -4.12
CA ALA A 127 7.79 8.59 -3.46
C ALA A 127 6.85 9.70 -3.93
N CYS A 128 5.55 9.43 -3.86
CA CYS A 128 4.50 10.35 -4.28
C CYS A 128 3.37 10.36 -3.24
N THR A 129 2.55 11.41 -3.29
CA THR A 129 1.33 11.54 -2.50
C THR A 129 0.18 11.80 -3.45
N ILE A 130 -0.91 11.03 -3.30
CA ILE A 130 -2.12 11.16 -4.10
C ILE A 130 -3.21 11.68 -3.17
N VAL A 131 -3.78 12.85 -3.49
CA VAL A 131 -4.87 13.45 -2.73
C VAL A 131 -6.19 13.04 -3.35
N LEU A 132 -6.94 12.18 -2.67
CA LEU A 132 -8.29 11.79 -3.06
C LEU A 132 -9.30 12.80 -2.52
N ARG A 133 -10.28 13.17 -3.34
CA ARG A 133 -11.36 14.09 -2.98
C ARG A 133 -12.69 13.41 -3.30
N GLY A 134 -13.65 13.51 -2.39
CA GLY A 134 -14.94 12.84 -2.51
C GLY A 134 -16.00 13.56 -1.69
N ALA A 135 -17.28 13.34 -2.02
CA ALA A 135 -18.42 13.97 -1.35
C ALA A 135 -18.73 13.34 0.02
N THR A 136 -18.41 12.05 0.20
CA THR A 136 -18.64 11.31 1.44
C THR A 136 -17.41 10.47 1.79
N GLN A 137 -17.25 10.14 3.08
CA GLN A 137 -16.16 9.28 3.55
C GLN A 137 -16.23 7.88 2.91
N GLN A 138 -17.42 7.32 2.69
CA GLN A 138 -17.54 6.01 2.05
C GLN A 138 -17.00 5.98 0.62
N ILE A 139 -17.21 7.07 -0.14
CA ILE A 139 -16.67 7.20 -1.50
C ILE A 139 -15.14 7.32 -1.46
N LEU A 140 -14.60 8.04 -0.47
CA LEU A 140 -13.15 8.16 -0.28
C LEU A 140 -12.51 6.82 0.08
N ASP A 141 -13.10 6.08 1.02
CA ASP A 141 -12.61 4.76 1.44
C ASP A 141 -12.61 3.77 0.26
N GLU A 142 -13.67 3.81 -0.56
CA GLU A 142 -13.76 2.96 -1.77
C GLU A 142 -12.78 3.40 -2.85
N ALA A 143 -12.61 4.71 -3.06
CA ALA A 143 -11.63 5.24 -4.01
C ALA A 143 -10.19 4.90 -3.59
N GLU A 144 -9.88 4.94 -2.29
CA GLU A 144 -8.58 4.53 -1.76
C GLU A 144 -8.32 3.05 -2.03
N ARG A 145 -9.29 2.18 -1.73
CA ARG A 145 -9.20 0.74 -2.01
C ARG A 145 -9.03 0.46 -3.50
N SER A 146 -9.88 1.07 -4.33
CA SER A 146 -9.82 0.92 -5.79
C SER A 146 -8.47 1.37 -6.37
N LEU A 147 -7.93 2.49 -5.88
CA LEU A 147 -6.61 2.96 -6.29
C LEU A 147 -5.50 2.03 -5.80
N HIS A 148 -5.59 1.54 -4.57
CA HIS A 148 -4.64 0.58 -4.02
C HIS A 148 -4.57 -0.70 -4.86
N ASP A 149 -5.72 -1.24 -5.27
CA ASP A 149 -5.80 -2.42 -6.13
C ASP A 149 -5.12 -2.18 -7.49
N ALA A 150 -5.38 -1.02 -8.11
CA ALA A 150 -4.73 -0.63 -9.37
C ALA A 150 -3.20 -0.51 -9.23
N LEU A 151 -2.73 0.16 -8.17
CA LEU A 151 -1.30 0.32 -7.89
C LEU A 151 -0.63 -1.04 -7.60
N CYS A 152 -1.30 -1.94 -6.90
CA CYS A 152 -0.80 -3.29 -6.64
C CYS A 152 -0.60 -4.08 -7.92
N VAL A 153 -1.57 -4.06 -8.86
CA VAL A 153 -1.44 -4.75 -10.15
C VAL A 153 -0.29 -4.16 -10.97
N LEU A 154 -0.19 -2.83 -11.03
CA LEU A 154 0.91 -2.17 -11.75
C LEU A 154 2.27 -2.51 -11.13
N ALA A 155 2.39 -2.46 -9.81
CA ALA A 155 3.65 -2.77 -9.11
C ALA A 155 4.09 -4.23 -9.32
N GLN A 156 3.17 -5.18 -9.38
CA GLN A 156 3.49 -6.58 -9.72
C GLN A 156 3.85 -6.72 -11.20
N THR A 157 3.18 -5.99 -12.09
CA THR A 157 3.45 -6.03 -13.54
C THR A 157 4.82 -5.45 -13.89
N VAL A 158 5.34 -4.51 -13.08
CA VAL A 158 6.73 -4.04 -13.21
C VAL A 158 7.74 -5.16 -12.89
N LYS A 159 7.41 -6.06 -11.97
CA LYS A 159 8.26 -7.22 -11.62
C LYS A 159 8.12 -8.36 -12.62
N GLU A 160 6.90 -8.61 -13.09
CA GLU A 160 6.54 -9.64 -14.07
C GLU A 160 5.78 -9.00 -15.23
N THR A 161 6.48 -8.77 -16.35
CA THR A 161 5.98 -7.98 -17.47
C THR A 161 5.00 -8.73 -18.38
N ARG A 162 4.73 -10.02 -18.13
CA ARG A 162 3.79 -10.80 -18.93
C ARG A 162 2.35 -10.39 -18.63
N THR A 163 1.60 -10.17 -19.71
CA THR A 163 0.17 -9.85 -19.68
C THR A 163 -0.64 -10.94 -20.38
N VAL A 164 -1.91 -11.03 -20.02
CA VAL A 164 -2.90 -11.92 -20.64
C VAL A 164 -4.18 -11.15 -20.93
N TYR A 165 -5.02 -11.67 -21.83
CA TYR A 165 -6.28 -11.03 -22.17
C TYR A 165 -7.36 -11.34 -21.13
N GLY A 166 -8.03 -10.28 -20.68
CA GLY A 166 -9.08 -10.38 -19.66
C GLY A 166 -10.47 -10.67 -20.23
N GLY A 167 -11.50 -10.21 -19.54
CA GLY A 167 -12.89 -10.33 -20.01
C GLY A 167 -13.39 -11.76 -20.21
N GLY A 168 -12.87 -12.72 -19.42
CA GLY A 168 -13.22 -14.14 -19.54
C GLY A 168 -12.46 -14.90 -20.63
N CYS A 169 -11.58 -14.24 -21.39
CA CYS A 169 -10.78 -14.86 -22.45
C CYS A 169 -9.80 -15.90 -21.88
N SER A 170 -9.01 -15.51 -20.88
CA SER A 170 -8.02 -16.38 -20.23
C SER A 170 -8.68 -17.62 -19.62
N GLU A 171 -9.81 -17.45 -18.94
CA GLU A 171 -10.57 -18.51 -18.30
C GLU A 171 -11.13 -19.50 -19.34
N MET A 172 -11.64 -19.00 -20.46
CA MET A 172 -12.14 -19.84 -21.54
C MET A 172 -11.03 -20.65 -22.20
N LEU A 173 -9.85 -20.05 -22.42
CA LEU A 173 -8.67 -20.75 -22.93
C LEU A 173 -8.23 -21.88 -21.99
N MET A 174 -8.16 -21.61 -20.69
CA MET A 174 -7.84 -22.61 -19.68
C MET A 174 -8.89 -23.74 -19.67
N ALA A 175 -10.18 -23.39 -19.75
CA ALA A 175 -11.26 -24.38 -19.81
C ALA A 175 -11.15 -25.28 -21.05
N LYS A 176 -10.81 -24.72 -22.21
CA LYS A 176 -10.56 -25.49 -23.45
C LYS A 176 -9.43 -26.48 -23.25
N ALA A 177 -8.27 -26.02 -22.76
CA ALA A 177 -7.10 -26.88 -22.54
C ALA A 177 -7.39 -28.04 -21.56
N VAL A 178 -8.13 -27.76 -20.47
CA VAL A 178 -8.54 -28.79 -19.50
C VAL A 178 -9.52 -29.78 -20.13
N THR A 179 -10.47 -29.30 -20.94
CA THR A 179 -11.44 -30.17 -21.63
C THR A 179 -10.75 -31.08 -22.65
N ASP A 180 -9.80 -30.55 -23.42
CA ASP A 180 -9.04 -31.32 -24.41
C ASP A 180 -8.19 -32.42 -23.74
N LEU A 181 -7.66 -32.13 -22.55
CA LEU A 181 -6.94 -33.12 -21.75
C LEU A 181 -7.88 -34.15 -21.13
N ALA A 182 -9.06 -33.73 -20.63
CA ALA A 182 -10.07 -34.64 -20.09
C ALA A 182 -10.49 -35.70 -21.13
N ASN A 183 -10.73 -35.29 -22.38
CA ASN A 183 -11.08 -36.20 -23.48
C ASN A 183 -10.03 -37.29 -23.76
N ARG A 184 -8.77 -37.10 -23.34
CA ARG A 184 -7.67 -38.07 -23.51
C ARG A 184 -7.45 -38.93 -22.27
N THR A 185 -7.95 -38.51 -21.12
CA THR A 185 -7.74 -39.19 -19.84
C THR A 185 -8.87 -40.20 -19.61
N PRO A 186 -8.57 -41.51 -19.47
CA PRO A 186 -9.61 -42.50 -19.19
C PRO A 186 -10.01 -42.49 -17.71
N GLY A 187 -11.28 -42.84 -17.43
CA GLY A 187 -11.75 -43.14 -16.09
C GLY A 187 -12.37 -41.96 -15.34
N LYS A 188 -12.40 -42.06 -14.01
CA LYS A 188 -13.11 -41.11 -13.12
C LYS A 188 -12.46 -39.72 -13.08
N GLU A 189 -11.15 -39.65 -13.33
CA GLU A 189 -10.40 -38.39 -13.35
C GLU A 189 -10.91 -37.44 -14.45
N SER A 190 -11.32 -37.98 -15.62
CA SER A 190 -11.92 -37.17 -16.71
C SER A 190 -13.10 -36.34 -16.23
N VAL A 191 -13.98 -36.93 -15.42
CA VAL A 191 -15.19 -36.25 -14.91
C VAL A 191 -14.82 -35.08 -13.98
N ALA A 192 -13.77 -35.25 -13.17
CA ALA A 192 -13.26 -34.18 -12.31
C ALA A 192 -12.66 -33.04 -13.14
N MET A 193 -11.89 -33.37 -14.19
CA MET A 193 -11.32 -32.40 -15.11
C MET A 193 -12.39 -31.61 -15.89
N GLU A 194 -13.41 -32.29 -16.40
CA GLU A 194 -14.55 -31.63 -17.04
C GLU A 194 -15.29 -30.68 -16.09
N SER A 195 -15.43 -31.09 -14.82
CA SER A 195 -16.02 -30.26 -13.78
C SER A 195 -15.17 -29.02 -13.49
N PHE A 196 -13.84 -29.16 -13.47
CA PHE A 196 -12.93 -28.02 -13.33
C PHE A 196 -13.02 -27.06 -14.52
N ALA A 197 -13.07 -27.57 -15.75
CA ALA A 197 -13.30 -26.75 -16.95
C ALA A 197 -14.66 -26.05 -16.92
N LYS A 198 -15.70 -26.69 -16.36
CA LYS A 198 -17.01 -26.05 -16.13
C LYS A 198 -16.91 -24.93 -15.10
N ALA A 199 -16.17 -25.13 -14.00
CA ALA A 199 -15.95 -24.10 -12.99
C ALA A 199 -15.22 -22.88 -13.55
N LEU A 200 -14.20 -23.07 -14.39
CA LEU A 200 -13.54 -21.96 -15.09
C LEU A 200 -14.50 -21.15 -15.98
N ARG A 201 -15.44 -21.83 -16.66
CA ARG A 201 -16.47 -21.17 -17.48
C ARG A 201 -17.51 -20.39 -16.66
N MET A 202 -17.66 -20.67 -15.37
CA MET A 202 -18.58 -19.90 -14.53
C MET A 202 -18.12 -18.44 -14.36
N LEU A 203 -16.81 -18.16 -14.44
CA LEU A 203 -16.29 -16.80 -14.32
C LEU A 203 -16.86 -15.86 -15.40
N PRO A 204 -16.74 -16.16 -16.71
CA PRO A 204 -17.41 -15.35 -17.74
C PRO A 204 -18.94 -15.37 -17.64
N THR A 205 -19.56 -16.47 -17.19
CA THR A 205 -21.01 -16.51 -16.94
C THR A 205 -21.44 -15.46 -15.92
N ILE A 206 -20.75 -15.40 -14.77
CA ILE A 206 -21.05 -14.44 -13.69
C ILE A 206 -20.81 -13.00 -14.16
N ILE A 207 -19.79 -12.75 -14.97
CA ILE A 207 -19.54 -11.42 -15.55
C ILE A 207 -20.73 -10.99 -16.42
N ALA A 208 -21.20 -11.86 -17.31
CA ALA A 208 -22.35 -11.57 -18.18
C ALA A 208 -23.67 -11.43 -17.39
N ASP A 209 -23.90 -12.27 -16.38
CA ASP A 209 -25.07 -12.20 -15.50
C ASP A 209 -25.12 -10.88 -14.73
N ASN A 210 -24.00 -10.44 -14.16
CA ASN A 210 -23.91 -9.17 -13.43
C ASN A 210 -24.14 -7.96 -14.34
N ALA A 211 -23.83 -8.07 -15.63
CA ALA A 211 -24.12 -7.05 -16.63
C ALA A 211 -25.57 -7.10 -17.15
N GLY A 212 -26.34 -8.14 -16.83
CA GLY A 212 -27.75 -8.29 -17.21
C GLY A 212 -27.97 -8.83 -18.62
N TYR A 213 -26.95 -9.42 -19.27
CA TYR A 213 -27.07 -10.04 -20.59
C TYR A 213 -27.42 -11.53 -20.48
N ASP A 214 -27.79 -12.16 -21.61
CA ASP A 214 -27.94 -13.62 -21.69
C ASP A 214 -26.56 -14.29 -21.62
N SER A 215 -26.16 -14.66 -20.41
CA SER A 215 -24.88 -15.33 -20.15
C SER A 215 -24.78 -16.71 -20.80
N THR A 216 -25.90 -17.39 -21.04
CA THR A 216 -25.88 -18.73 -21.65
C THR A 216 -25.50 -18.62 -23.11
N ASP A 217 -26.11 -17.69 -23.83
CA ASP A 217 -25.82 -17.45 -25.25
C ASP A 217 -24.40 -16.88 -25.42
N LEU A 218 -24.02 -15.85 -24.65
CA LEU A 218 -22.69 -15.23 -24.77
C LEU A 218 -21.54 -16.20 -24.47
N VAL A 219 -21.67 -17.00 -23.42
CA VAL A 219 -20.62 -17.99 -23.07
C VAL A 219 -20.57 -19.13 -24.08
N ALA A 220 -21.71 -19.51 -24.68
CA ALA A 220 -21.74 -20.49 -25.75
C ALA A 220 -21.05 -19.96 -27.03
N GLN A 221 -21.33 -18.72 -27.43
CA GLN A 221 -20.66 -18.06 -28.56
C GLN A 221 -19.17 -17.90 -28.30
N LEU A 222 -18.78 -17.47 -27.09
CA LEU A 222 -17.38 -17.35 -26.70
C LEU A 222 -16.67 -18.70 -26.80
N ARG A 223 -17.29 -19.78 -26.29
CA ARG A 223 -16.74 -21.14 -26.39
C ARG A 223 -16.54 -21.56 -27.84
N ALA A 224 -17.52 -21.31 -28.72
CA ALA A 224 -17.43 -21.64 -30.14
C ALA A 224 -16.25 -20.89 -30.80
N ALA A 225 -16.10 -19.59 -30.54
CA ALA A 225 -14.98 -18.80 -31.07
C ALA A 225 -13.60 -19.32 -30.61
N HIS A 226 -13.47 -19.71 -29.34
CA HIS A 226 -12.24 -20.31 -28.82
C HIS A 226 -11.96 -21.69 -29.41
N MET A 227 -13.00 -22.48 -29.73
CA MET A 227 -12.84 -23.76 -30.44
C MET A 227 -12.37 -23.56 -31.87
N GLU A 228 -12.83 -22.52 -32.56
CA GLU A 228 -12.36 -22.09 -33.90
C GLU A 228 -10.91 -21.57 -33.91
N GLY A 229 -10.28 -21.39 -32.74
CA GLY A 229 -8.90 -20.94 -32.60
C GLY A 229 -8.74 -19.44 -32.37
N LYS A 230 -9.83 -18.69 -32.14
CA LYS A 230 -9.78 -17.28 -31.79
C LYS A 230 -9.43 -17.13 -30.30
N THR A 231 -8.14 -17.09 -30.00
CA THR A 231 -7.62 -17.08 -28.62
C THR A 231 -7.65 -15.71 -27.94
N THR A 232 -7.97 -14.64 -28.66
CA THR A 232 -8.02 -13.26 -28.13
C THR A 232 -9.43 -12.79 -27.79
N PHE A 233 -10.45 -13.60 -28.09
CA PHE A 233 -11.84 -13.21 -27.92
C PHE A 233 -12.26 -13.31 -26.45
N GLY A 234 -12.96 -12.30 -25.97
CA GLY A 234 -13.55 -12.25 -24.64
C GLY A 234 -14.95 -11.66 -24.69
N LEU A 235 -15.49 -11.30 -23.54
CA LEU A 235 -16.78 -10.66 -23.43
C LEU A 235 -16.63 -9.13 -23.46
N ASP A 236 -17.29 -8.50 -24.43
CA ASP A 236 -17.46 -7.05 -24.48
C ASP A 236 -18.78 -6.66 -23.80
N MET A 237 -18.67 -6.20 -22.55
CA MET A 237 -19.82 -5.78 -21.74
C MET A 237 -20.46 -4.47 -22.22
N SER A 238 -19.76 -3.66 -23.04
CA SER A 238 -20.29 -2.39 -23.53
C SER A 238 -21.36 -2.62 -24.60
N ASN A 239 -21.12 -3.59 -25.47
CA ASN A 239 -22.01 -3.94 -26.58
C ASN A 239 -22.86 -5.18 -26.31
N GLY A 240 -22.59 -5.93 -25.23
CA GLY A 240 -23.28 -7.17 -24.93
C GLY A 240 -22.98 -8.27 -25.95
N ALA A 241 -21.75 -8.33 -26.44
CA ALA A 241 -21.31 -9.26 -27.49
C ALA A 241 -19.92 -9.84 -27.19
N ILE A 242 -19.48 -10.83 -27.98
CA ILE A 242 -18.09 -11.27 -27.96
C ILE A 242 -17.23 -10.35 -28.81
N GLY A 243 -16.02 -10.02 -28.34
CA GLY A 243 -15.11 -9.10 -29.02
C GLY A 243 -13.65 -9.47 -28.82
N ASP A 244 -12.77 -8.91 -29.64
CA ASP A 244 -11.33 -9.10 -29.50
C ASP A 244 -10.79 -8.22 -28.36
N MET A 245 -10.29 -8.85 -27.29
CA MET A 245 -9.76 -8.16 -26.12
C MET A 245 -8.46 -7.40 -26.41
N ALA A 246 -7.70 -7.82 -27.43
CA ALA A 246 -6.50 -7.11 -27.87
C ALA A 246 -6.86 -5.76 -28.51
N ALA A 247 -7.93 -5.74 -29.33
CA ALA A 247 -8.43 -4.51 -29.95
C ALA A 247 -9.11 -3.59 -28.94
N LEU A 248 -9.81 -4.15 -27.95
CA LEU A 248 -10.46 -3.40 -26.87
C LEU A 248 -9.48 -2.95 -25.77
N GLY A 249 -8.24 -3.44 -25.77
CA GLY A 249 -7.21 -3.06 -24.80
C GLY A 249 -7.44 -3.64 -23.39
N VAL A 250 -8.20 -4.73 -23.27
CA VAL A 250 -8.50 -5.37 -21.98
C VAL A 250 -7.42 -6.39 -21.64
N THR A 251 -6.41 -5.93 -20.91
CA THR A 251 -5.27 -6.76 -20.47
C THR A 251 -5.20 -6.85 -18.96
N GLU A 252 -4.83 -8.03 -18.46
CA GLU A 252 -4.60 -8.31 -17.05
C GLU A 252 -3.19 -8.86 -16.83
N SER A 253 -2.69 -8.76 -15.60
CA SER A 253 -1.39 -9.32 -15.24
C SER A 253 -1.43 -10.85 -15.24
N PHE A 254 -0.45 -11.48 -15.89
CA PHE A 254 -0.30 -12.94 -15.87
C PHE A 254 -0.17 -13.49 -14.45
N GLN A 255 0.57 -12.79 -13.59
CA GLN A 255 0.82 -13.20 -12.21
C GLN A 255 -0.48 -13.27 -11.42
N VAL A 256 -1.39 -12.31 -11.61
CA VAL A 256 -2.70 -12.29 -10.95
C VAL A 256 -3.52 -13.51 -11.36
N LYS A 257 -3.69 -13.78 -12.66
CA LYS A 257 -4.45 -14.96 -13.13
C LYS A 257 -3.86 -16.27 -12.66
N ARG A 258 -2.53 -16.40 -12.70
CA ARG A 258 -1.84 -17.59 -12.18
C ARG A 258 -2.12 -17.78 -10.69
N GLN A 259 -2.04 -16.71 -9.90
CA GLN A 259 -2.27 -16.79 -8.45
C GLN A 259 -3.73 -17.14 -8.13
N VAL A 260 -4.69 -16.57 -8.86
CA VAL A 260 -6.11 -16.90 -8.72
C VAL A 260 -6.34 -18.40 -8.90
N LEU A 261 -5.77 -18.99 -9.96
CA LEU A 261 -5.94 -20.42 -10.23
C LEU A 261 -5.28 -21.31 -9.16
N LEU A 262 -4.05 -20.98 -8.75
CA LEU A 262 -3.33 -21.75 -7.73
C LEU A 262 -4.04 -21.70 -6.38
N SER A 263 -4.37 -20.50 -5.90
CA SER A 263 -5.03 -20.33 -4.60
C SER A 263 -6.43 -20.95 -4.57
N ALA A 264 -7.19 -20.86 -5.67
CA ALA A 264 -8.49 -21.52 -5.76
C ALA A 264 -8.38 -23.05 -5.74
N ALA A 265 -7.40 -23.61 -6.45
CA ALA A 265 -7.16 -25.06 -6.47
C ALA A 265 -6.71 -25.58 -5.10
N GLU A 266 -5.78 -24.88 -4.43
CA GLU A 266 -5.32 -25.22 -3.08
C GLU A 266 -6.47 -25.18 -2.07
N ALA A 267 -7.30 -24.14 -2.12
CA ALA A 267 -8.46 -24.02 -1.23
C ALA A 267 -9.47 -25.16 -1.45
N ALA A 268 -9.76 -25.50 -2.72
CA ALA A 268 -10.64 -26.61 -3.05
C ALA A 268 -10.09 -27.95 -2.54
N GLU A 269 -8.80 -28.21 -2.73
CA GLU A 269 -8.15 -29.45 -2.25
C GLU A 269 -8.16 -29.54 -0.71
N VAL A 270 -7.95 -28.43 -0.01
CA VAL A 270 -8.04 -28.39 1.46
C VAL A 270 -9.45 -28.76 1.91
N ILE A 271 -10.48 -28.15 1.34
CA ILE A 271 -11.87 -28.40 1.74
C ILE A 271 -12.31 -29.83 1.38
N LEU A 272 -11.99 -30.32 0.19
CA LEU A 272 -12.39 -31.65 -0.27
C LEU A 272 -11.75 -32.78 0.54
N ARG A 273 -10.60 -32.55 1.18
CA ARG A 273 -9.93 -33.51 2.07
C ARG A 273 -10.56 -33.60 3.46
N VAL A 274 -11.37 -32.63 3.86
CA VAL A 274 -12.01 -32.64 5.19
C VAL A 274 -13.14 -33.68 5.20
N ASP A 275 -13.01 -34.67 6.06
CA ASP A 275 -14.03 -35.68 6.32
C ASP A 275 -14.93 -35.32 7.52
N SER A 276 -14.38 -34.56 8.48
CA SER A 276 -15.05 -34.21 9.73
C SER A 276 -14.60 -32.84 10.27
N ILE A 277 -15.55 -32.09 10.85
CA ILE A 277 -15.28 -30.80 11.49
C ILE A 277 -15.70 -30.89 12.95
N ILE A 278 -14.72 -30.83 13.86
CA ILE A 278 -14.96 -30.86 15.31
C ILE A 278 -14.74 -29.46 15.87
N LYS A 279 -15.80 -28.84 16.40
CA LYS A 279 -15.73 -27.51 17.01
C LYS A 279 -15.64 -27.63 18.52
N ALA A 280 -14.58 -27.06 19.11
CA ALA A 280 -14.45 -26.98 20.57
C ALA A 280 -15.50 -26.03 21.18
N ALA A 281 -15.89 -26.30 22.42
CA ALA A 281 -16.82 -25.44 23.15
C ALA A 281 -16.20 -24.03 23.34
N PRO A 282 -16.98 -22.95 23.15
CA PRO A 282 -16.48 -21.60 23.36
C PRO A 282 -16.06 -21.41 24.83
N ARG A 283 -15.00 -20.63 25.05
CA ARG A 283 -14.53 -20.30 26.40
C ARG A 283 -15.70 -19.68 27.20
N LYS A 284 -16.03 -20.28 28.34
CA LYS A 284 -17.02 -19.73 29.26
C LYS A 284 -16.53 -18.35 29.71
N ARG A 285 -17.37 -17.32 29.55
CA ARG A 285 -17.09 -15.99 30.11
C ARG A 285 -17.11 -16.12 31.63
N VAL A 286 -15.99 -15.85 32.28
CA VAL A 286 -15.93 -15.70 33.74
C VAL A 286 -16.56 -14.34 34.07
N PRO A 287 -17.38 -14.21 35.12
CA PRO A 287 -17.82 -12.90 35.59
C PRO A 287 -16.59 -12.01 35.82
N ASP A 288 -16.61 -10.82 35.23
CA ASP A 288 -15.54 -9.86 35.48
C ASP A 288 -15.67 -9.40 36.93
N HIS A 289 -14.71 -9.79 37.76
CA HIS A 289 -14.66 -9.40 39.16
C HIS A 289 -13.88 -8.10 39.37
N HIS A 290 -13.55 -7.37 38.30
CA HIS A 290 -13.02 -6.02 38.44
C HIS A 290 -14.07 -5.11 39.08
N PRO A 291 -13.79 -4.50 40.25
CA PRO A 291 -14.68 -3.50 40.82
C PRO A 291 -14.74 -2.31 39.86
N CYS A 292 -15.95 -1.95 39.44
CA CYS A 292 -16.24 -0.70 38.77
C CYS A 292 -15.84 0.51 39.62
#